data_AF-A0A941Q175-F1
#
_entry.id   AF-A0A941Q175-F1
#
_cell.length_a   1.000
_cell.length_b   1.000
_cell.length_c   1.000
_cell.angle_alpha   90.00
_cell.angle_beta   90.00
_cell.angle_gamma   90.00
#
_symmetry.space_group_name_H-M   'P 1'
#
loop_
_entity.id
_entity.type
_entity.pdbx_description
1 polymer ?
#
loop_
_entity_poly.entity_id
_entity_poly.type
_entity_poly.pdbx_seq_one_letter_code
_entity_poly.pdbx_strand_id
1 'polypeptide(L)'
;MKPVRTLILAACVGASLATVAGCSVIRGQESVSSYADDASITAEVKAKLIDSKAVDGGAVNVQTMHGEVALSGFAKSTTERDRAGQ
;
A
#
# COMPACT_ATOMS: atom_id res chain seq x y z
N MET A 1 18.05 -22.64 -48.05
CA MET A 1 16.75 -22.80 -47.36
C MET A 1 16.84 -23.30 -45.91
N LYS A 2 17.81 -24.16 -45.54
CA LYS A 2 17.93 -24.70 -44.17
C LYS A 2 18.42 -23.71 -43.09
N PRO A 3 19.43 -22.83 -43.32
CA PRO A 3 19.94 -21.95 -42.25
C PRO A 3 19.01 -20.77 -41.97
N VAL A 4 18.21 -20.34 -42.95
CA VAL A 4 17.22 -19.25 -42.80
C VAL A 4 16.09 -19.65 -41.85
N ARG A 5 15.64 -20.91 -41.89
CA ARG A 5 14.65 -21.43 -40.95
C ARG A 5 15.20 -21.51 -39.52
N THR A 6 16.46 -21.90 -39.37
CA THR A 6 17.14 -21.96 -38.06
C THR A 6 17.36 -20.56 -37.47
N LEU A 7 17.67 -19.55 -38.30
CA LEU A 7 17.83 -18.17 -37.87
C LEU A 7 16.52 -17.52 -37.41
N ILE A 8 15.41 -17.78 -38.11
CA ILE A 8 14.09 -17.27 -37.73
C ILE A 8 13.61 -17.87 -36.41
N LEU A 9 13.84 -19.17 -36.20
CA LEU A 9 13.42 -19.85 -34.96
C LEU A 9 14.24 -19.37 -33.75
N ALA A 10 15.54 -19.10 -33.93
CA ALA A 10 16.40 -18.55 -32.88
C ALA A 10 16.02 -17.11 -32.50
N ALA A 11 15.60 -16.29 -33.47
CA ALA A 11 15.15 -14.92 -33.21
C ALA A 11 13.86 -14.87 -32.38
N CYS A 12 12.90 -15.77 -32.63
CA CYS A 12 11.65 -15.84 -31.86
C CYS A 12 11.88 -16.24 -30.39
N VAL A 13 12.81 -17.16 -30.12
CA VAL A 13 13.14 -17.59 -28.74
C VAL A 13 13.89 -16.49 -27.98
N GLY A 14 14.79 -15.76 -28.66
CA GLY A 14 15.47 -14.60 -28.06
C GLY A 14 14.51 -13.45 -27.72
N ALA A 15 13.51 -13.19 -28.56
CA ALA A 15 12.52 -12.14 -28.32
C ALA A 15 11.59 -12.44 -27.14
N SER A 16 11.24 -13.72 -26.90
CA SER A 16 10.41 -14.12 -25.76
C SER A 16 11.09 -13.98 -24.39
N LEU A 17 12.43 -13.97 -24.33
CA LEU A 17 13.17 -13.77 -23.08
C LEU A 17 13.24 -12.29 -22.66
N ALA A 18 13.09 -11.36 -23.60
CA ALA A 18 13.12 -9.93 -23.32
C ALA A 18 11.84 -9.40 -22.65
N THR A 19 10.70 -10.06 -22.85
CA THR A 19 9.41 -9.62 -22.30
C THR A 19 9.14 -10.08 -20.87
N VAL A 20 9.86 -11.09 -20.36
CA VAL A 20 9.72 -11.59 -18.97
C VAL A 20 10.37 -10.65 -17.95
N ALA A 21 11.40 -9.90 -18.33
CA ALA A 21 12.07 -8.94 -17.44
C ALA A 21 11.27 -7.62 -17.26
N GLY A 22 10.25 -7.37 -18.08
CA GLY A 22 9.51 -6.11 -18.14
C GLY A 22 8.30 -5.98 -17.20
N CYS A 23 7.86 -7.06 -16.55
CA CYS A 23 6.67 -7.04 -15.68
C CYS A 23 6.94 -6.68 -14.20
N SER A 24 8.16 -6.24 -13.85
CA SER A 24 8.61 -6.17 -12.44
C SER A 24 8.57 -4.77 -11.79
N VAL A 25 8.20 -3.70 -12.49
CA VAL A 25 8.35 -2.33 -11.95
C VAL A 25 7.09 -1.47 -12.06
N ILE A 26 6.04 -1.90 -11.37
CA ILE A 26 5.15 -0.97 -10.65
C ILE A 26 5.16 -1.43 -9.20
N ARG A 27 6.17 -0.99 -8.44
CA ARG A 27 6.15 -1.04 -6.98
C ARG A 27 6.35 0.38 -6.49
N GLY A 28 5.28 0.99 -5.97
CA GLY A 28 5.38 2.20 -5.15
C GLY A 28 5.39 3.54 -5.88
N GLN A 29 4.78 3.68 -7.07
CA GLN A 29 4.33 5.01 -7.50
C GLN A 29 2.99 5.32 -6.79
N GLU A 30 3.04 5.53 -5.48
CA GLU A 30 2.04 6.43 -4.91
C GLU A 30 2.32 7.80 -5.51
N SER A 31 1.31 8.41 -6.14
CA SER A 31 1.43 9.80 -6.49
C SER A 31 1.64 10.58 -5.19
N VAL A 32 2.53 11.58 -5.22
CA VAL A 32 2.71 12.51 -4.09
C VAL A 32 1.38 13.11 -3.60
N SER A 33 0.36 13.16 -4.47
CA SER A 33 -1.02 13.50 -4.07
C SER A 33 -1.64 12.48 -3.12
N SER A 34 -1.58 11.18 -3.43
CA SER A 34 -2.15 10.12 -2.59
C SER A 34 -1.50 10.10 -1.21
N TYR A 35 -0.18 10.27 -1.13
CA TYR A 35 0.52 10.30 0.15
C TYR A 35 0.13 11.51 1.01
N ALA A 36 -0.02 12.69 0.41
CA ALA A 36 -0.46 13.89 1.11
C ALA A 36 -1.92 13.77 1.59
N ASP A 37 -2.79 13.19 0.77
CA ASP A 37 -4.17 12.91 1.11
C ASP A 37 -4.25 11.91 2.28
N ASP A 38 -3.51 10.80 2.22
CA ASP A 38 -3.45 9.79 3.28
C ASP A 38 -2.86 10.34 4.59
N ALA A 39 -1.88 11.24 4.52
CA ALA A 39 -1.33 11.94 5.68
C ALA A 39 -2.37 12.85 6.34
N SER A 40 -3.19 13.55 5.55
CA SER A 40 -4.27 14.39 6.07
C SER A 40 -5.35 13.57 6.77
N ILE A 41 -5.76 12.43 6.19
CA ILE A 41 -6.72 11.48 6.79
C ILE A 41 -6.16 10.95 8.11
N THR A 42 -4.89 10.52 8.10
CA THR A 42 -4.21 10.00 9.30
C THR A 42 -4.19 11.04 10.42
N ALA A 43 -3.87 12.30 10.10
CA ALA A 43 -3.85 13.39 11.06
C ALA A 43 -5.24 13.67 11.64
N GLU A 44 -6.28 13.66 10.82
CA GLU A 44 -7.67 13.86 11.26
C GLU A 44 -8.13 12.73 12.20
N VAL A 45 -7.92 11.48 11.81
CA VAL A 45 -8.27 10.32 12.65
C VAL A 45 -7.50 10.35 13.96
N LYS A 46 -6.20 10.65 13.93
CA LYS A 46 -5.38 10.75 15.13
C LYS A 46 -5.82 11.89 16.04
N ALA A 47 -6.21 13.04 15.48
CA ALA A 47 -6.74 14.15 16.25
C ALA A 47 -8.05 13.77 16.97
N LYS A 48 -8.97 13.09 16.27
CA LYS A 48 -10.22 12.57 16.85
C LYS A 48 -9.97 11.56 17.98
N LEU A 49 -9.00 10.68 17.81
CA LEU A 49 -8.63 9.69 18.83
C LEU A 49 -7.98 10.33 20.06
N ILE A 50 -7.16 11.38 19.89
CA ILE A 50 -6.56 12.11 21.01
C ILE A 50 -7.60 12.95 21.76
N ASP A 51 -8.57 13.54 21.07
CA ASP A 51 -9.64 14.32 21.71
C ASP A 51 -10.67 13.44 22.44
N SER A 52 -10.78 12.17 22.04
CA SER A 52 -11.67 11.20 22.67
C SER A 52 -11.17 10.79 24.06
N LYS A 53 -11.91 11.16 25.11
CA LYS A 53 -11.65 10.67 26.48
C LYS A 53 -11.85 9.16 26.66
N ALA A 54 -12.46 8.49 25.67
CA ALA A 54 -12.74 7.07 25.73
C ALA A 54 -11.58 6.20 25.20
N VAL A 55 -10.62 6.80 24.50
CA VAL A 55 -9.50 6.11 23.87
C VAL A 55 -8.19 6.80 24.24
N ASP A 56 -7.19 6.02 24.65
CA ASP A 56 -5.84 6.52 24.82
C ASP A 56 -5.19 6.74 23.44
N GLY A 57 -5.42 7.91 22.86
CA GLY A 57 -4.90 8.27 21.53
C GLY A 57 -3.37 8.21 21.40
N GLY A 58 -2.63 8.18 22.52
CA GLY A 58 -1.18 7.95 22.53
C GLY A 58 -0.77 6.49 22.35
N ALA A 59 -1.65 5.55 22.69
CA ALA A 59 -1.41 4.11 22.59
C ALA A 59 -1.89 3.50 21.26
N VAL A 60 -2.58 4.29 20.43
CA VAL A 60 -3.11 3.87 19.12
C VAL A 60 -2.28 4.49 17.99
N ASN A 61 -1.72 3.62 17.15
CA ASN A 61 -1.05 3.98 15.92
C ASN A 61 -2.05 3.93 14.74
N VAL A 62 -2.09 5.02 13.98
CA VAL A 62 -2.96 5.19 12.82
C VAL A 62 -2.08 5.23 11.58
N GLN A 63 -2.34 4.35 10.62
CA GLN A 63 -1.73 4.40 9.29
C GLN A 63 -2.83 4.39 8.25
N THR A 64 -2.74 5.30 7.28
CA THR A 64 -3.62 5.31 6.11
C THR A 64 -2.79 4.98 4.89
N MET A 65 -3.26 4.03 4.07
CA MET A 65 -2.65 3.70 2.79
C MET A 65 -3.75 3.56 1.75
N HIS A 66 -3.63 4.30 0.65
CA HIS A 66 -4.62 4.25 -0.44
C HIS A 66 -6.05 4.54 0.04
N GLY A 67 -6.23 5.44 1.01
CA GLY A 67 -7.53 5.77 1.62
C GLY A 67 -8.08 4.74 2.61
N GLU A 68 -7.37 3.62 2.86
CA GLU A 68 -7.75 2.64 3.88
C GLU A 68 -7.02 2.93 5.20
N VAL A 69 -7.79 3.07 6.29
CA VAL A 69 -7.26 3.39 7.62
C VAL A 69 -7.06 2.10 8.42
N ALA A 70 -5.81 1.80 8.72
CA ALA A 70 -5.40 0.74 9.63
C ALA A 70 -5.09 1.30 11.01
N LEU A 71 -5.79 0.79 12.01
CA LEU A 71 -5.58 1.11 13.42
C LEU A 71 -4.87 -0.06 14.11
N SER A 72 -3.80 0.23 14.84
CA SER A 72 -3.05 -0.77 15.61
C SER A 72 -2.64 -0.19 16.96
N GLY A 73 -2.56 -1.00 18.01
CA GLY A 73 -2.19 -0.50 19.34
C GLY A 73 -2.80 -1.30 20.46
N PHE A 74 -2.68 -0.78 21.68
CA PHE A 74 -3.18 -1.42 22.89
C PHE A 74 -4.35 -0.62 23.46
N ALA A 75 -5.55 -1.21 23.42
CA ALA A 75 -6.72 -0.71 24.13
C ALA A 75 -6.79 -1.34 25.53
N LYS A 76 -7.13 -0.55 26.55
CA LYS A 76 -7.26 -1.00 27.95
C LYS A 76 -8.57 -1.75 28.20
N SER A 77 -9.53 -1.65 27.28
CA SER A 77 -10.81 -2.38 27.35
C SER A 77 -11.36 -2.68 25.95
N THR A 78 -12.28 -3.65 25.87
CA THR A 78 -13.02 -3.95 24.64
C THR A 78 -13.87 -2.75 24.19
N THR A 79 -14.45 -2.01 25.12
CA THR A 79 -15.22 -0.78 24.83
C THR A 79 -14.36 0.31 24.19
N GLU A 80 -13.13 0.48 24.66
CA GLU A 80 -12.17 1.42 24.08
C GLU A 80 -11.79 1.03 22.65
N ARG A 81 -11.50 -0.26 22.41
CA ARG A 81 -11.23 -0.77 21.07
C ARG A 81 -12.41 -0.53 20.13
N ASP A 82 -13.62 -0.86 20.58
CA ASP A 82 -14.82 -0.71 19.76
C ASP A 82 -15.13 0.77 19.49
N ARG A 83 -14.75 1.67 20.40
CA ARG A 83 -14.85 3.13 20.19
C ARG A 83 -13.77 3.71 19.29
N ALA A 84 -12.59 3.10 19.23
CA ALA A 84 -11.52 3.54 18.33
C ALA A 84 -11.82 3.21 16.86
N GLY A 85 -12.62 2.19 16.59
CA GLY A 85 -13.02 1.78 15.23
C GLY A 85 -14.33 2.39 14.71
N GLN A 86 -14.94 3.33 15.45
CA GLN A 86 -16.14 4.08 15.07
C GLN A 86 -15.77 5.49 14.59
#